data_AF-A0A7I0JG12-F1
#
_entry.id   AF-A0A7I0JG12-F1
#
_cell.length_a   1.000
_cell.length_b   1.000
_cell.length_c   1.000
_cell.angle_alpha   90.00
_cell.angle_beta   90.00
_cell.angle_gamma   90.00
#
_symmetry.space_group_name_H-M   'P 1'
#
loop_
_entity.id
_entity.type
_entity.pdbx_description
1 polymer ?
#
loop_
_entity_poly.entity_id
_entity_poly.type
_entity_poly.pdbx_seq_one_letter_code
_entity_poly.pdbx_strand_id
1 'polypeptide(L)' 'MASRYHEVFEGWKRDPMGFWAEAAKAIDWYSPAEKVFDPTAGVYGR' A
#
# COMPACT_ATOMS: atom_id res chain seq x y z
N MET A 1 26.21 -8.04 -1.28
CA MET A 1 24.75 -8.24 -1.38
C MET A 1 24.14 -6.89 -1.68
N ALA A 2 23.46 -6.71 -2.82
CA ALA A 2 22.72 -5.48 -3.07
C ALA A 2 21.52 -5.40 -2.09
N SER A 3 21.19 -4.21 -1.63
CA SER A 3 20.05 -4.00 -0.71
C SER A 3 18.74 -4.33 -1.44
N ARG A 4 17.83 -5.03 -0.76
CA ARG A 4 16.46 -5.30 -1.26
C ARG A 4 15.61 -4.02 -1.35
N TYR A 5 16.11 -2.90 -0.82
CA TYR A 5 15.43 -1.61 -0.86
C TYR A 5 15.05 -1.20 -2.28
N HIS A 6 15.92 -1.42 -3.27
CA HIS A 6 15.63 -1.00 -4.65
C HIS A 6 14.45 -1.78 -5.25
N GLU A 7 14.39 -3.09 -5.00
CA GLU A 7 13.29 -3.96 -5.45
C GLU A 7 11.96 -3.55 -4.79
N VAL A 8 11.99 -3.25 -3.49
CA VAL A 8 10.81 -2.79 -2.74
C VAL A 8 10.34 -1.43 -3.22
N PHE A 9 11.26 -0.50 -3.46
CA PHE A 9 10.95 0.84 -3.95
C PHE A 9 10.32 0.79 -5.35
N GLU A 10 10.89 0.00 -6.26
CA GLU A 10 10.32 -0.19 -7.60
C GLU A 10 8.95 -0.88 -7.55
N GLY A 11 8.76 -1.83 -6.62
CA GLY A 11 7.48 -2.49 -6.39
C GLY A 11 6.38 -1.51 -5.99
N TRP A 12 6.65 -0.65 -5.00
CA TRP A 12 5.72 0.41 -4.58
C TRP A 12 5.46 1.43 -5.69
N LYS A 13 6.51 1.87 -6.39
CA LYS A 13 6.37 2.89 -7.44
C LYS A 13 5.53 2.41 -8.62
N ARG A 14 5.65 1.14 -8.99
CA ARG A 14 4.92 0.54 -10.11
C ARG A 14 3.43 0.34 -9.82
N ASP A 15 3.09 -0.10 -8.61
CA ASP A 15 1.71 -0.36 -8.20
C ASP A 15 1.52 -0.01 -6.72
N PRO A 16 1.32 1.28 -6.40
CA PRO A 16 1.20 1.72 -5.02
C PRO A 16 -0.05 1.18 -4.34
N MET A 17 -1.17 1.04 -5.07
CA MET A 17 -2.42 0.54 -4.49
C MET A 17 -2.31 -0.95 -4.18
N GLY A 18 -1.84 -1.78 -5.12
CA GLY A 18 -1.65 -3.21 -4.90
C GLY A 18 -0.56 -3.49 -3.85
N PHE A 19 0.55 -2.75 -3.88
CA PHE A 19 1.62 -2.90 -2.90
C PHE A 19 1.12 -2.72 -1.46
N TRP A 20 0.38 -1.63 -1.20
CA TRP A 20 -0.16 -1.37 0.12
C TRP A 20 -1.37 -2.27 0.47
N ALA A 21 -2.17 -2.70 -0.51
CA ALA A 21 -3.23 -3.69 -0.28
C ALA A 21 -2.66 -5.03 0.19
N GLU A 22 -1.59 -5.52 -0.44
CA GLU A 22 -0.92 -6.76 -0.03
C GLU A 22 -0.29 -6.62 1.36
N ALA A 23 0.35 -5.49 1.65
CA ALA A 23 0.89 -5.21 2.99
C ALA A 23 -0.21 -5.17 4.06
N ALA A 24 -1.39 -4.60 3.74
CA ALA A 24 -2.51 -4.50 4.67
C ALA A 24 -3.11 -5.85 5.08
N LYS A 25 -2.89 -6.93 4.29
CA LYS A 25 -3.33 -8.29 4.65
C LYS A 25 -2.61 -8.86 5.87
N ALA A 26 -1.46 -8.30 6.24
CA ALA A 26 -0.72 -8.71 7.44
C ALA A 26 -1.28 -8.10 8.73
N ILE A 27 -2.27 -7.21 8.64
CA ILE A 27 -2.90 -6.55 9.79
C ILE A 27 -4.18 -7.32 10.14
N ASP A 28 -4.38 -7.59 11.43
CA ASP A 28 -5.63 -8.16 11.94
C ASP A 28 -6.70 -7.07 12.07
N TRP A 29 -7.48 -6.91 11.02
CA TRP A 29 -8.59 -5.97 10.99
C TRP A 29 -9.83 -6.54 11.65
N TYR A 30 -10.58 -5.68 12.36
CA TYR A 30 -11.98 -5.98 12.67
C TYR A 30 -12.85 -5.95 11.40
N SER A 31 -12.62 -4.96 10.53
CA SER A 31 -13.16 -4.89 9.17
C SER A 31 -12.05 -4.38 8.23
N PRO A 32 -11.69 -5.12 7.17
CA PRO A 32 -10.69 -4.67 6.21
C PRO A 32 -11.12 -3.38 5.51
N ALA A 33 -10.13 -2.58 5.09
CA ALA A 33 -10.37 -1.37 4.31
C ALA A 33 -10.84 -1.71 2.88
N GLU A 34 -11.86 -1.01 2.38
CA GLU A 34 -12.36 -1.16 1.01
C GLU A 34 -11.47 -0.47 -0.03
N LYS A 35 -10.80 0.62 0.39
CA LYS A 35 -9.86 1.38 -0.44
C LYS A 35 -8.57 1.58 0.34
N VAL A 36 -7.45 1.40 -0.35
CA VAL A 36 -6.12 1.70 0.18
C VAL A 36 -5.89 3.22 0.28
N PHE A 37 -6.43 3.98 -0.68
CA PHE A 37 -6.39 5.43 -0.72
C PHE A 37 -7.60 5.96 -1.48
N ASP A 38 -8.35 6.87 -0.88
CA ASP A 38 -9.48 7.54 -1.54
C ASP A 38 -9.13 9.00 -1.90
N PRO A 39 -8.84 9.32 -3.18
CA PRO A 39 -8.53 10.70 -3.58
C PRO A 39 -9.71 11.67 -3.39
N THR A 40 -10.94 11.16 -3.30
CA THR A 40 -12.14 11.99 -3.10
C THR A 40 -12.34 12.41 -1.65
N ALA A 41 -11.62 11.78 -0.71
CA ALA A 41 -11.68 12.09 0.72
C ALA A 41 -10.70 13.22 1.16
N GLY A 42 -10.04 13.87 0.20
CA GLY A 42 -9.06 14.94 0.42
C GLY A 42 -7.63 14.52 0.12
N VAL A 43 -6.67 15.43 0.29
CA VAL A 43 -5.25 15.24 -0.08
C VAL A 43 -4.57 14.07 0.63
N TYR A 44 -5.09 13.64 1.77
CA TYR A 44 -4.53 12.53 2.55
C TYR A 44 -5.24 11.19 2.30
N GLY A 45 -6.35 11.20 1.56
CA GLY A 45 -7.26 10.06 1.51
C GLY A 45 -7.82 9.69 2.88
N ARG A 46 -8.87 8.89 2.91
CA ARG A 46 -9.37 8.26 4.14
C ARG A 46 -9.70 6.81 3.85
#